data_AF-A0A914Y8A3-F1
#
_entry.id   AF-A0A914Y8A3-F1
#
_cell.length_a   1.000
_cell.length_b   1.000
_cell.length_c   1.000
_cell.angle_alpha   90.00
_cell.angle_beta   90.00
_cell.angle_gamma   90.00
#
_symmetry.space_group_name_H-M   'P 1'
#
loop_
_entity.id
_entity.type
_entity.pdbx_description
1 polymer ?
#
loop_
_entity_poly.entity_id
_entity_poly.type
_entity_poly.pdbx_seq_one_letter_code
_entity_poly.pdbx_strand_id
1 'polypeptide(L)'
;MQAGLDGAQVAVVPESDEFWDYVLNGTYEPAGSDSELSRDETPVVHSLRVSEQQTVQGNTRFTQLTITFDVHGELASAEIWAGPEGHELVHVADTYTRQATFRIDVAGNWMVQVRPMGHNRAGPAA
;
A
#
# COMPACT_ATOMS: atom_id res chain seq x y z
N MET A 1 -8.39 -74.46 14.31
CA MET A 1 -9.38 -73.51 14.86
C MET A 1 -9.13 -72.17 14.19
N GLN A 2 -10.14 -71.63 13.50
CA GLN A 2 -10.04 -70.50 12.56
C GLN A 2 -9.51 -69.22 13.22
N ALA A 3 -8.56 -68.55 12.56
CA ALA A 3 -8.25 -67.15 12.76
C ALA A 3 -9.17 -66.30 11.86
N GLY A 4 -9.73 -65.18 12.34
CA GLY A 4 -10.51 -64.33 11.46
C GLY A 4 -11.17 -63.11 12.09
N LEU A 5 -10.49 -61.96 11.88
CA LEU A 5 -11.06 -60.62 11.67
C LEU A 5 -11.62 -59.90 12.91
N ASP A 6 -10.71 -59.31 13.69
CA ASP A 6 -11.04 -58.14 14.52
C ASP A 6 -11.51 -57.01 13.59
N GLY A 7 -12.70 -56.49 13.86
CA GLY A 7 -13.43 -55.57 12.99
C GLY A 7 -12.67 -54.28 12.73
N ALA A 8 -12.53 -53.92 11.45
CA ALA A 8 -11.94 -52.64 11.05
C ALA A 8 -12.81 -51.47 11.54
N GLN A 9 -12.21 -50.53 12.29
CA GLN A 9 -12.86 -49.27 12.62
C GLN A 9 -12.58 -48.26 11.49
N VAL A 10 -13.65 -47.69 10.93
CA VAL A 10 -13.59 -46.63 9.92
C VAL A 10 -13.95 -45.32 10.61
N ALA A 11 -13.00 -44.40 10.66
CA ALA A 11 -13.26 -43.02 11.06
C ALA A 11 -13.40 -42.18 9.79
N VAL A 12 -14.53 -41.50 9.66
CA VAL A 12 -14.78 -40.52 8.59
C VAL A 12 -14.66 -39.12 9.17
N VAL A 13 -13.85 -38.29 8.52
CA VAL A 13 -13.79 -36.85 8.78
C VAL A 13 -14.84 -36.22 7.87
N PRO A 14 -15.86 -35.53 8.42
CA PRO A 14 -16.83 -34.83 7.60
C PRO A 14 -16.13 -33.64 6.93
N GLU A 15 -16.06 -33.67 5.60
CA GLU A 15 -15.66 -32.54 4.76
C GLU A 15 -16.78 -31.50 4.72
N SER A 16 -16.43 -30.24 4.43
CA SER A 16 -17.38 -29.12 4.40
C SER A 16 -18.46 -29.30 3.32
N ASP A 17 -19.60 -28.63 3.49
CA ASP A 17 -20.69 -28.67 2.50
C ASP A 17 -20.23 -28.16 1.11
N GLU A 18 -19.32 -27.17 1.09
CA GLU A 18 -18.68 -26.67 -0.14
C GLU A 18 -17.89 -27.75 -0.89
N PHE A 19 -17.24 -28.66 -0.17
CA PHE A 19 -16.52 -29.78 -0.77
C PHE A 19 -17.50 -30.74 -1.46
N TRP A 20 -18.63 -31.03 -0.83
CA TRP A 20 -19.64 -31.93 -1.40
C TRP A 20 -20.33 -31.31 -2.62
N ASP A 21 -20.61 -30.02 -2.60
CA ASP A 21 -21.18 -29.31 -3.75
C ASP A 21 -20.22 -29.29 -4.95
N TYR A 22 -18.92 -29.12 -4.72
CA TYR A 22 -17.91 -29.25 -5.79
C TYR A 22 -17.86 -30.66 -6.38
N VAL A 23 -17.86 -31.70 -5.54
CA VAL A 23 -17.83 -33.10 -5.97
C VAL A 23 -19.06 -33.46 -6.80
N LEU A 24 -20.22 -32.90 -6.45
CA LEU A 24 -21.49 -33.20 -7.12
C LEU A 24 -21.68 -32.41 -8.42
N ASN A 25 -21.31 -31.14 -8.47
CA ASN A 25 -21.66 -30.24 -9.57
C ASN A 25 -20.47 -29.88 -10.47
N GLY A 26 -19.24 -30.16 -10.05
CA GLY A 26 -18.00 -29.88 -10.79
C GLY A 26 -17.63 -28.40 -10.86
N THR A 27 -18.43 -27.52 -10.26
CA THR A 27 -18.17 -26.07 -10.16
C THR A 27 -17.61 -25.74 -8.79
N TYR A 28 -16.35 -25.27 -8.77
CA TYR A 28 -15.75 -24.64 -7.60
C TYR A 28 -16.09 -23.15 -7.67
N GLU A 29 -16.92 -22.68 -6.75
CA GLU A 29 -17.09 -21.25 -6.52
C GLU A 29 -15.99 -20.85 -5.50
N PRO A 30 -14.91 -20.18 -5.91
CA PRO A 30 -13.95 -19.67 -4.95
C PRO A 30 -14.69 -18.77 -3.97
N ALA A 31 -14.38 -18.90 -2.68
CA ALA A 31 -14.86 -17.95 -1.68
C ALA A 31 -14.63 -16.54 -2.21
N GLY A 32 -15.67 -15.70 -2.13
CA GLY A 32 -15.58 -14.29 -2.50
C GLY A 32 -14.31 -13.73 -1.88
N SER A 33 -13.55 -12.95 -2.65
CA SER A 33 -12.29 -12.41 -2.16
C SER A 33 -12.57 -11.50 -0.96
N ASP A 34 -12.60 -12.07 0.26
CA ASP A 34 -12.66 -11.37 1.55
C ASP A 34 -11.30 -10.72 1.84
N SER A 35 -10.72 -10.10 0.81
CA SER A 35 -9.60 -9.22 1.02
C SER A 35 -10.19 -7.97 1.68
N GLU A 36 -10.22 -7.96 3.01
CA GLU A 36 -10.58 -6.80 3.85
C GLU A 36 -9.61 -5.61 3.71
N LEU A 37 -8.83 -5.57 2.62
CA LEU A 37 -8.15 -4.37 2.16
C LEU A 37 -9.24 -3.43 1.61
N SER A 38 -10.00 -2.82 2.52
CA SER A 38 -10.95 -1.76 2.21
C SER A 38 -10.21 -0.66 1.47
N ARG A 39 -10.32 -0.65 0.13
CA ARG A 39 -9.79 0.43 -0.70
C ARG A 39 -10.34 1.79 -0.25
N ASP A 40 -11.53 1.80 0.34
CA ASP A 40 -12.19 2.99 0.90
C ASP A 40 -11.47 3.58 2.14
N GLU A 41 -10.64 2.80 2.84
CA GLU A 41 -9.85 3.28 3.99
C GLU A 41 -8.48 3.84 3.59
N THR A 42 -8.09 3.71 2.32
CA THR A 42 -6.79 4.20 1.87
C THR A 42 -6.83 5.72 1.68
N PRO A 43 -5.88 6.48 2.28
CA PRO A 43 -5.86 7.92 2.13
C PRO A 43 -5.60 8.31 0.67
N VAL A 44 -6.41 9.24 0.15
CA VAL A 44 -6.28 9.73 -1.23
C VAL A 44 -5.80 11.16 -1.21
N VAL A 45 -4.63 11.40 -1.83
CA VAL A 45 -4.07 12.74 -2.00
C VAL A 45 -4.73 13.45 -3.16
N HIS A 46 -5.08 14.73 -2.97
CA HIS A 46 -5.58 15.60 -4.02
C HIS A 46 -5.08 17.03 -3.83
N SER A 47 -5.41 17.92 -4.79
CA SER A 47 -5.05 19.33 -4.73
C SER A 47 -3.54 19.59 -4.51
N LEU A 48 -2.67 18.77 -5.13
CA LEU A 48 -1.22 18.92 -5.01
C LEU A 48 -0.76 20.29 -5.50
N ARG A 49 -0.04 21.01 -4.65
CA ARG A 49 0.54 22.32 -4.93
C ARG A 49 2.04 22.27 -4.65
N VAL A 50 2.80 22.92 -5.52
CA VAL A 50 4.25 23.05 -5.40
C VAL A 50 4.60 24.52 -5.38
N SER A 51 5.34 24.96 -4.38
CA SER A 51 5.91 26.30 -4.31
C SER A 51 7.43 26.22 -4.28
N GLU A 52 8.07 27.01 -5.12
CA GLU A 52 9.52 27.15 -5.16
C GLU A 52 9.98 28.33 -4.30
N GLN A 53 11.04 28.14 -3.53
CA GLN A 53 11.73 29.21 -2.82
C GLN A 53 13.23 29.08 -2.98
N GLN A 54 13.87 30.15 -3.44
CA GLN A 54 15.33 30.25 -3.42
C GLN A 54 15.80 30.83 -2.09
N THR A 55 16.67 30.08 -1.42
CA THR A 55 17.20 30.46 -0.11
C THR A 55 18.69 30.73 -0.24
N VAL A 56 19.13 31.83 0.35
CA VAL A 56 20.55 32.22 0.43
C VAL A 56 20.98 32.05 1.88
N GLN A 57 21.94 31.17 2.12
CA GLN A 57 22.52 30.91 3.44
C GLN A 57 24.04 31.13 3.36
N GLY A 58 24.50 32.26 3.89
CA GLY A 58 25.89 32.70 3.73
C GLY A 58 26.24 32.92 2.25
N ASN A 59 27.26 32.20 1.76
CA ASN A 59 27.68 32.24 0.36
C ASN A 59 27.01 31.17 -0.52
N THR A 60 26.11 30.35 0.04
CA THR A 60 25.44 29.26 -0.69
C THR A 60 24.03 29.67 -1.06
N ARG A 61 23.66 29.48 -2.32
CA ARG A 61 22.28 29.59 -2.82
C ARG A 61 21.78 28.21 -3.19
N PHE A 62 20.62 27.83 -2.66
CA PHE A 62 19.94 26.60 -3.04
C PHE A 62 18.46 26.88 -3.29
N THR A 63 17.86 26.04 -4.14
CA THR A 63 16.43 26.07 -4.41
C THR A 63 15.75 25.01 -3.57
N GLN A 64 14.62 25.38 -2.99
CA GLN A 64 13.81 24.51 -2.14
C GLN A 64 12.41 24.43 -2.72
N LEU A 65 11.89 23.22 -2.85
CA LEU A 65 10.51 22.96 -3.22
C LEU A 65 9.73 22.60 -1.95
N THR A 66 8.63 23.29 -1.74
CA THR A 66 7.64 22.95 -0.73
C THR A 66 6.41 22.41 -1.43
N ILE A 67 6.03 21.20 -1.03
CA ILE A 67 4.87 20.49 -1.51
C ILE A 67 3.79 20.59 -0.45
N THR A 68 2.61 21.02 -0.85
CA THR A 68 1.42 21.05 0.00
C THR A 68 0.31 20.30 -0.71
N PHE A 69 -0.42 19.46 0.02
CA PHE A 69 -1.47 18.64 -0.56
C PHE A 69 -2.61 18.44 0.42
N ASP A 70 -3.80 18.15 -0.11
CA ASP A 70 -4.94 17.77 0.70
C ASP A 70 -5.09 16.24 0.67
N VAL A 71 -5.71 15.69 1.72
CA VAL A 71 -5.93 14.25 1.85
C VAL A 71 -7.37 13.98 2.27
N HIS A 72 -8.03 13.10 1.53
CA HIS A 72 -9.26 12.44 1.95
C HIS A 72 -8.91 11.15 2.70
N GLY A 73 -9.53 10.94 3.86
CA GLY A 73 -9.25 9.79 4.73
C GLY A 73 -8.21 10.09 5.82
N GLU A 74 -7.82 9.05 6.55
CA GLU A 74 -6.86 9.13 7.65
C GLU A 74 -5.42 9.03 7.13
N LEU A 75 -4.60 10.05 7.39
CA LEU A 75 -3.20 10.10 6.98
C LEU A 75 -2.29 9.77 8.16
N ALA A 76 -1.57 8.65 8.07
CA ALA A 76 -0.52 8.32 9.01
C ALA A 76 0.80 9.01 8.62
N SER A 77 1.20 8.83 7.37
CA SER A 77 2.38 9.45 6.79
C SER A 77 2.23 9.57 5.26
N ALA A 78 3.09 10.37 4.64
CA ALA A 78 3.23 10.42 3.20
C ALA A 78 4.70 10.44 2.84
N GLU A 79 5.05 9.60 1.88
CA GLU A 79 6.37 9.60 1.26
C GLU A 79 6.34 10.50 0.03
N ILE A 80 7.36 11.34 -0.11
CA ILE A 80 7.53 12.24 -1.24
C ILE A 80 8.64 11.70 -2.11
N TRP A 81 8.27 11.44 -3.36
CA TRP A 81 9.16 10.94 -4.39
C TRP A 81 9.27 12.01 -5.47
N ALA A 82 10.50 12.40 -5.83
CA ALA A 82 10.73 13.44 -6.82
C ALA A 82 11.96 13.13 -7.68
N GLY A 83 11.95 13.63 -8.91
CA GLY A 83 13.08 13.52 -9.83
C GLY A 83 12.93 14.46 -11.02
N PRO A 84 14.04 14.79 -11.72
CA PRO A 84 13.97 15.50 -12.97
C PRO A 84 13.08 14.77 -13.98
N GLU A 85 12.39 15.52 -14.85
CA GLU A 85 11.53 14.93 -15.88
C GLU A 85 12.28 13.86 -16.70
N GLY A 86 11.63 12.71 -16.92
CA GLY A 86 12.22 11.57 -17.65
C GLY A 86 13.19 10.70 -16.84
N HIS A 87 13.41 10.97 -15.55
CA HIS A 87 14.25 10.16 -14.66
C HIS A 87 13.40 9.36 -13.67
N GLU A 88 13.99 8.31 -13.09
CA GLU A 88 13.36 7.57 -12.00
C GLU A 88 13.18 8.49 -10.78
N LEU A 89 11.99 8.45 -10.18
CA LEU A 89 11.71 9.21 -8.97
C LEU A 89 12.48 8.61 -7.81
N VAL A 90 13.18 9.45 -7.05
CA VAL A 90 13.86 9.05 -5.82
C VAL A 90 13.06 9.54 -4.61
N HIS A 91 13.16 8.82 -3.51
CA HIS A 91 12.60 9.26 -2.24
C HIS A 91 13.38 10.48 -1.75
N VAL A 92 12.68 11.58 -1.49
CA VAL A 92 13.30 12.87 -1.12
C VAL A 92 12.90 13.36 0.27
N ALA A 93 11.74 12.95 0.77
CA ALA A 93 11.27 13.35 2.10
C ALA A 93 10.12 12.44 2.59
N ASP A 94 9.99 12.35 3.91
CA ASP A 94 8.80 11.83 4.57
C ASP A 94 8.09 12.96 5.29
N THR A 95 6.76 12.88 5.37
CA THR A 95 5.97 13.79 6.19
C THR A 95 4.86 13.07 6.92
N TYR A 96 4.58 13.49 8.14
CA TYR A 96 3.40 13.09 8.92
C TYR A 96 2.30 14.15 8.84
N THR A 97 2.49 15.14 7.97
CA THR A 97 1.58 16.26 7.77
C THR A 97 1.24 16.39 6.28
N ARG A 98 0.45 17.40 5.94
CA ARG A 98 0.02 17.73 4.57
C ARG A 98 1.05 18.55 3.79
N GLN A 99 2.28 18.63 4.31
CA GLN A 99 3.33 19.45 3.74
C GLN A 99 4.69 18.76 3.86
N ALA A 100 5.52 18.89 2.84
CA ALA A 100 6.90 18.47 2.85
C ALA A 100 7.78 19.46 2.10
N THR A 101 9.06 19.49 2.45
CA THR A 101 10.00 20.46 1.90
C THR A 101 11.33 19.78 1.63
N PHE A 102 11.84 19.90 0.42
CA PHE A 102 13.12 19.30 0.01
C PHE A 102 13.90 20.25 -0.90
N ARG A 103 15.21 20.02 -1.01
CA ARG A 103 16.10 20.82 -1.86
C ARG A 103 16.23 20.18 -3.24
N ILE A 104 16.41 21.00 -4.25
CA ILE A 104 16.77 20.55 -5.60
C ILE A 104 18.15 21.07 -5.96
N ASP A 105 18.95 20.21 -6.59
CA ASP A 105 20.34 20.52 -6.97
C ASP A 105 20.45 21.05 -8.40
N VAL A 106 19.40 20.86 -9.21
CA VAL A 106 19.38 21.24 -10.63
C VAL A 106 18.06 21.93 -10.96
N ALA A 107 18.14 23.04 -11.69
CA ALA A 107 16.97 23.74 -12.21
C ALA A 107 16.38 22.98 -13.41
N GLY A 108 15.05 22.98 -13.54
CA GLY A 108 14.36 22.33 -14.65
C GLY A 108 12.96 21.87 -14.27
N ASN A 109 12.35 21.06 -15.12
CA ASN A 109 11.09 20.40 -14.83
C ASN A 109 11.32 19.22 -13.89
N TRP A 110 10.54 19.15 -12.82
CA TRP A 110 10.57 18.06 -11.85
C TRP A 110 9.22 17.37 -11.81
N MET A 111 9.25 16.04 -11.77
CA MET A 111 8.09 15.23 -11.44
C MET A 111 8.07 14.99 -9.94
N VAL A 112 6.91 15.14 -9.32
CA VAL A 112 6.69 14.90 -7.90
C VAL A 112 5.51 13.97 -7.71
N GLN A 113 5.68 12.95 -6.89
CA GLN A 113 4.66 11.99 -6.51
C GLN A 113 4.56 11.95 -4.98
N VAL A 114 3.34 12.05 -4.47
CA VAL A 114 3.03 11.87 -3.06
C VAL A 114 2.39 10.50 -2.88
N ARG A 115 2.96 9.68 -2.00
CA ARG A 115 2.44 8.34 -1.67
C ARG A 115 1.93 8.35 -0.23
N PRO A 116 0.63 8.53 -0.01
CA PRO A 116 0.07 8.55 1.33
C PRO A 116 -0.04 7.12 1.89
N MET A 117 0.08 7.02 3.21
CA MET A 117 -0.02 5.79 3.98
C MET A 117 -1.07 5.99 5.07
N GLY A 118 -2.00 5.04 5.19
CA GLY A 118 -2.97 4.98 6.28
C GLY A 118 -2.41 4.28 7.51
N HIS A 119 -3.15 4.33 8.63
CA HIS A 119 -2.75 3.67 9.87
C HIS A 119 -2.95 2.15 9.83
N ASN A 120 -3.85 1.66 8.97
CA ASN A 120 -4.10 0.25 8.76
C ASN A 120 -3.09 -0.34 7.76
N ARG A 121 -1.82 -0.41 8.16
CA ARG A 121 -0.83 -1.16 7.38
C ARG A 121 -1.13 -2.65 7.57
N ALA A 122 -1.61 -3.32 6.53
CA ALA A 122 -1.44 -4.77 6.40
C ALA A 122 0.07 -5.07 6.31
N GLY A 123 0.73 -5.16 7.46
CA GLY A 123 2.03 -5.81 7.56
C GLY A 123 1.86 -7.32 7.34
N PRO A 124 2.92 -8.04 6.93
CA PRO A 124 2.83 -9.50 6.89
C PRO A 124 2.42 -10.01 8.27
N ALA A 125 1.41 -10.87 8.32
CA ALA A 125 1.04 -11.58 9.54
C ALA A 125 2.29 -12.29 10.08
N ALA A 126 2.57 -12.07 11.37
CA ALA A 126 3.70 -12.67 12.08
C ALA A 126 3.52 -14.17 12.28
#